data_AF-A0AAW4PP58-F1
#
_entry.id   AF-A0AAW4PP58-F1
#
_cell.length_a   1.000
_cell.length_b   1.000
_cell.length_c   1.000
_cell.angle_alpha   90.00
_cell.angle_beta   90.00
_cell.angle_gamma   90.00
#
_symmetry.space_group_name_H-M   'P 1'
#
loop_
_entity.id
_entity.type
_entity.pdbx_description
1 polymer ?
#
loop_
_entity_poly.entity_id
_entity_poly.type
_entity_poly.pdbx_seq_one_letter_code
_entity_poly.pdbx_strand_id
1 'polypeptide(L)'
;MSTLAAVLRVGETPPIGTGMVPRVEAHLYDGGLPRLVAYRVTEGPELERYPGGYAPDFAAETTYPVTDVLLAIPEARALSSIGQRLDTLSTKAEANYGRDFGSMVFTTDVEWGSDGYGRLFEARSQLEAHPFDGQVTVTLTPGATDEQTAALRENLDRIAGPTRVYVSAENGE
;
A
#
# COMPACT_ATOMS: atom_id res chain seq x y z
N MET A 1 15.57 -4.49 17.22
CA MET A 1 15.16 -5.65 16.40
C MET A 1 13.87 -5.25 15.72
N SER A 2 13.68 -5.51 14.43
CA SER A 2 12.45 -5.12 13.73
C SER A 2 11.33 -6.12 14.03
N THR A 3 10.17 -5.63 14.44
CA THR A 3 8.97 -6.41 14.74
C THR A 3 7.98 -6.23 13.60
N LEU A 4 7.35 -7.30 13.13
CA LEU A 4 6.24 -7.16 12.19
C LEU A 4 5.09 -6.46 12.93
N ALA A 5 4.63 -5.33 12.40
CA ALA A 5 3.54 -4.53 12.97
C ALA A 5 2.23 -4.82 12.24
N ALA A 6 2.24 -4.84 10.91
CA ALA A 6 1.05 -5.14 10.11
C ALA A 6 1.38 -5.84 8.79
N VAL A 7 0.38 -6.52 8.24
CA VAL A 7 0.41 -7.11 6.90
C VAL A 7 -0.76 -6.56 6.10
N LEU A 8 -0.47 -5.81 5.05
CA LEU A 8 -1.43 -5.36 4.05
C LEU A 8 -1.49 -6.40 2.93
N ARG A 9 -2.70 -6.79 2.51
CA ARG A 9 -2.92 -7.62 1.33
C ARG A 9 -3.93 -6.96 0.43
N VAL A 10 -3.70 -7.09 -0.87
CA VAL A 10 -4.55 -6.55 -1.91
C VAL A 10 -4.81 -7.64 -2.93
N GLY A 11 -6.06 -7.80 -3.34
CA GLY A 11 -6.42 -8.88 -4.24
C GLY A 11 -7.82 -8.79 -4.78
N GLU A 12 -8.22 -9.83 -5.49
CA GLU A 12 -9.56 -9.94 -6.06
C GLU A 12 -10.47 -10.70 -5.11
N THR A 13 -11.75 -10.33 -5.09
CA THR A 13 -12.79 -11.19 -4.50
C THR A 13 -13.43 -11.99 -5.63
N PRO A 14 -13.14 -13.29 -5.75
CA PRO A 14 -13.75 -14.11 -6.79
C PRO A 14 -15.28 -14.14 -6.61
N PRO A 15 -16.05 -14.19 -7.72
CA PRO A 15 -17.52 -14.19 -7.65
C PRO A 15 -18.08 -15.44 -6.96
N ILE A 16 -17.29 -16.52 -6.88
CA ILE A 16 -17.63 -17.78 -6.23
C ILE A 16 -16.45 -18.20 -5.36
N GLY A 17 -16.69 -18.52 -4.10
CA GLY A 17 -15.68 -18.94 -3.13
C GLY A 17 -15.70 -18.09 -1.85
N THR A 18 -14.99 -18.55 -0.82
CA THR A 18 -14.85 -17.84 0.44
C THR A 18 -13.43 -17.32 0.59
N GLY A 19 -13.19 -16.06 0.26
CA GLY A 19 -11.92 -15.39 0.53
C GLY A 19 -11.38 -14.59 -0.65
N MET A 20 -10.47 -13.67 -0.33
CA MET A 20 -9.72 -12.89 -1.30
C MET A 20 -8.61 -13.75 -1.91
N VAL A 21 -8.36 -13.60 -3.21
CA VAL A 21 -7.15 -14.11 -3.88
C VAL A 21 -6.12 -12.98 -3.89
N PRO A 22 -5.10 -13.00 -3.01
CA PRO A 22 -4.13 -11.92 -2.93
C PRO A 22 -3.25 -11.88 -4.19
N ARG A 23 -3.01 -10.66 -4.68
CA ARG A 23 -2.05 -10.36 -5.76
C ARG A 23 -0.80 -9.67 -5.21
N VAL A 24 -0.97 -8.95 -4.11
CA VAL A 24 0.06 -8.12 -3.49
C VAL A 24 0.00 -8.29 -1.98
N GLU A 25 1.16 -8.36 -1.35
CA GLU A 25 1.32 -8.36 0.10
C GLU A 25 2.38 -7.32 0.49
N ALA A 26 2.15 -6.53 1.53
CA ALA A 26 3.13 -5.59 2.06
C ALA A 26 3.21 -5.70 3.58
N HIS A 27 4.44 -5.82 4.08
CA HIS A 27 4.73 -6.01 5.50
C HIS A 27 5.23 -4.70 6.09
N LEU A 28 4.51 -4.17 7.07
CA LEU A 28 4.97 -3.06 7.88
C LEU A 28 5.79 -3.62 9.04
N TYR A 29 7.07 -3.27 9.07
CA TYR A 29 7.94 -3.57 10.20
C TYR A 29 8.16 -2.31 11.04
N ASP A 30 7.99 -2.44 12.35
CA ASP A 30 8.41 -1.45 13.32
C ASP A 30 9.82 -1.77 13.84
N GLY A 31 10.67 -0.77 14.02
CA GLY A 31 12.08 -0.96 14.32
C GLY A 31 12.84 0.34 14.59
N GLY A 32 12.14 1.36 15.09
CA GLY A 32 12.61 2.73 15.24
C GLY A 32 12.14 3.64 14.11
N LEU A 33 12.35 3.23 12.85
CA LEU A 33 11.71 3.85 11.68
C LEU A 33 10.79 2.82 11.02
N PRO A 34 9.46 3.02 11.02
CA PRO A 34 8.52 2.10 10.38
C PRO A 34 8.83 1.95 8.90
N ARG A 35 8.81 0.71 8.38
CA ARG A 35 9.11 0.43 6.98
C ARG A 35 8.21 -0.65 6.39
N LEU A 36 7.54 -0.29 5.30
CA LEU A 36 6.78 -1.18 4.42
C LEU A 36 7.70 -1.81 3.38
N VAL A 37 7.65 -3.14 3.31
CA VAL A 37 8.29 -3.94 2.25
C VAL A 37 7.20 -4.69 1.51
N ALA A 38 7.14 -4.51 0.19
CA ALA A 38 6.09 -5.10 -0.64
C ALA A 38 6.57 -6.31 -1.44
N TYR A 39 5.62 -7.17 -1.76
CA TYR A 39 5.79 -8.41 -2.47
C TYR A 39 4.65 -8.62 -3.47
N ARG A 40 4.99 -9.18 -4.63
CA ARG A 40 4.04 -9.77 -5.56
C ARG A 40 3.75 -11.19 -5.09
N VAL A 41 2.47 -11.54 -5.04
CA VAL A 41 2.04 -12.91 -4.78
C VAL A 41 2.04 -13.67 -6.11
N THR A 42 2.83 -14.74 -6.17
CA THR A 42 2.90 -15.63 -7.34
C THR A 42 1.97 -16.82 -7.16
N GLU A 43 1.79 -17.65 -8.20
CA GLU A 43 0.96 -18.86 -8.12
C GLU A 43 1.58 -19.96 -7.21
N GLY A 44 2.86 -19.81 -6.84
CA GLY A 44 3.58 -20.72 -5.94
C GLY A 44 3.61 -20.23 -4.48
N PRO A 45 4.33 -20.94 -3.59
CA PRO A 45 4.50 -20.54 -2.19
C PRO A 45 5.43 -19.33 -2.02
N GLU A 46 6.00 -18.81 -3.10
CA GLU A 46 7.02 -17.77 -3.09
C GLU A 46 6.43 -16.38 -3.26
N LEU A 47 6.96 -15.44 -2.48
CA LEU A 47 6.70 -14.01 -2.60
C LEU A 47 7.87 -13.36 -3.35
N GLU A 48 7.57 -12.70 -4.47
CA GLU A 48 8.59 -11.95 -5.22
C GLU A 48 8.67 -10.53 -4.65
N ARG A 49 9.80 -10.17 -4.06
CA ARG A 49 9.97 -8.87 -3.40
C ARG A 49 10.09 -7.72 -4.43
N TYR A 50 9.30 -6.66 -4.25
CA TYR A 50 9.55 -5.40 -4.93
C TYR A 50 10.81 -4.73 -4.35
N PRO A 51 11.69 -4.17 -5.21
CA PRO A 51 12.91 -3.52 -4.73
C PRO A 51 12.58 -2.32 -3.83
N GLY A 52 13.41 -2.12 -2.81
CA GLY A 52 13.32 -0.99 -1.90
C GLY A 52 12.50 -1.24 -0.63
N GLY A 53 12.00 -0.15 -0.06
CA GLY A 53 11.18 -0.12 1.15
C GLY A 53 10.71 1.30 1.44
N TYR A 54 9.43 1.44 1.73
CA TYR A 54 8.77 2.71 1.98
C TYR A 54 8.70 2.98 3.49
N ALA A 55 9.04 4.18 3.94
CA ALA A 55 8.91 4.58 5.34
C ALA A 55 7.79 5.62 5.48
N PRO A 56 6.55 5.20 5.81
CA PRO A 56 5.48 6.15 6.06
C PRO A 56 5.80 7.03 7.25
N ASP A 57 5.54 8.33 7.12
CA ASP A 57 5.47 9.22 8.27
C ASP A 57 4.09 9.07 8.91
N PHE A 58 4.02 8.32 10.00
CA PHE A 58 2.79 8.09 10.75
C PHE A 58 2.41 9.27 11.66
N ALA A 59 3.34 10.21 11.88
CA ALA A 59 3.10 11.41 12.68
C ALA A 59 2.62 12.61 11.84
N ALA A 60 2.59 12.47 10.52
CA ALA A 60 2.06 13.49 9.62
C ALA A 60 0.55 13.73 9.85
N GLU A 61 0.08 14.97 9.62
CA GLU A 61 -1.36 15.32 9.71
C GLU A 61 -2.24 14.41 8.85
N THR A 62 -1.72 13.96 7.71
CA THR A 62 -2.36 12.92 6.91
C THR A 62 -1.31 12.00 6.33
N THR A 63 -1.45 10.70 6.58
CA THR A 63 -0.56 9.66 6.09
C THR A 63 -1.27 8.70 5.14
N TYR A 64 -0.55 8.19 4.14
CA TYR A 64 -1.12 7.44 3.01
C TYR A 64 -0.52 6.03 2.82
N PRO A 65 -0.27 5.25 3.89
CA PRO A 65 0.48 4.00 3.75
C PRO A 65 -0.19 2.95 2.88
N VAL A 66 -1.52 2.87 2.90
CA VAL A 66 -2.28 1.95 2.06
C VAL A 66 -2.37 2.48 0.63
N THR A 67 -2.77 3.74 0.47
CA THR A 67 -2.92 4.38 -0.85
C THR A 67 -1.60 4.35 -1.63
N ASP A 68 -0.47 4.59 -0.95
CA ASP A 68 0.86 4.55 -1.58
C ASP A 68 1.23 3.15 -2.05
N VAL A 69 0.91 2.10 -1.29
CA VAL A 69 1.12 0.72 -1.75
C VAL A 69 0.24 0.41 -2.97
N LEU A 70 -1.03 0.82 -2.93
CA LEU A 70 -1.95 0.63 -4.07
C LEU A 70 -1.46 1.35 -5.32
N LEU A 71 -0.90 2.56 -5.17
CA LEU A 71 -0.34 3.34 -6.28
C LEU A 71 1.02 2.85 -6.75
N ALA A 72 1.88 2.37 -5.87
CA ALA A 72 3.24 1.99 -6.25
C ALA A 72 3.26 0.70 -7.07
N ILE A 73 2.31 -0.20 -6.83
CA ILE A 73 2.34 -1.57 -7.34
C ILE A 73 1.35 -1.73 -8.50
N PRO A 74 1.82 -2.02 -9.73
CA PRO A 74 0.95 -2.14 -10.91
C PRO A 74 -0.23 -3.09 -10.72
N GLU A 75 0.00 -4.25 -10.07
CA GLU A 75 -1.00 -5.28 -9.81
C GLU A 75 -2.09 -4.80 -8.86
N ALA A 76 -1.77 -3.90 -7.92
CA ALA A 76 -2.76 -3.28 -7.06
C ALA A 76 -3.49 -2.15 -7.78
N ARG A 77 -2.79 -1.31 -8.55
CA ARG A 77 -3.42 -0.25 -9.37
C ARG A 77 -4.45 -0.80 -10.35
N ALA A 78 -4.17 -1.96 -10.94
CA ALA A 78 -5.06 -2.62 -11.89
C ALA A 78 -6.44 -2.97 -11.29
N LEU A 79 -6.56 -3.01 -9.96
CA LEU A 79 -7.81 -3.26 -9.23
C LEU A 79 -8.61 -1.99 -8.93
N SER A 80 -8.10 -0.81 -9.31
CA SER A 80 -8.89 0.43 -9.30
C SER A 80 -9.67 0.58 -10.60
N SER A 81 -10.90 1.09 -10.51
CA SER A 81 -11.73 1.43 -11.67
C SER A 81 -11.07 2.44 -12.63
N ILE A 82 -10.05 3.18 -12.16
CA ILE A 82 -9.24 4.10 -12.94
C ILE A 82 -7.79 3.63 -13.15
N GLY A 83 -7.50 2.34 -12.97
CA GLY A 83 -6.15 1.77 -13.02
C GLY A 83 -5.35 2.16 -14.29
N GLN A 84 -5.96 2.06 -15.47
CA GLN A 84 -5.32 2.48 -16.74
C GLN A 84 -4.91 3.96 -16.75
N ARG A 85 -5.73 4.83 -16.14
CA ARG A 85 -5.40 6.25 -16.02
C ARG A 85 -4.23 6.44 -15.06
N LEU A 86 -4.21 5.73 -13.93
CA LEU A 86 -3.10 5.77 -12.97
C LEU A 86 -1.80 5.27 -13.59
N ASP A 87 -1.83 4.20 -14.38
CA ASP A 87 -0.67 3.72 -15.13
C ASP A 87 -0.16 4.77 -16.12
N THR A 88 -1.09 5.42 -16.85
CA THR A 88 -0.73 6.52 -17.75
C THR A 88 -0.08 7.68 -17.00
N LEU A 89 -0.56 8.03 -15.80
CA LEU A 89 0.05 9.06 -14.98
C LEU A 89 1.45 8.64 -14.50
N SER A 90 1.64 7.37 -14.14
CA SER A 90 2.93 6.81 -13.75
C SER A 90 3.94 6.85 -14.89
N THR A 91 3.57 6.40 -16.10
CA THR A 91 4.44 6.48 -17.29
C THR A 91 4.78 7.92 -17.65
N LYS A 92 3.83 8.85 -17.52
CA LYS A 92 4.11 10.29 -17.72
C LYS A 92 5.05 10.84 -16.66
N ALA A 93 4.94 10.37 -15.42
CA ALA A 93 5.85 10.77 -14.35
C ALA A 93 7.27 10.27 -14.66
N GLU A 94 7.41 9.03 -15.11
CA GLU A 94 8.69 8.47 -15.53
C GLU A 94 9.31 9.27 -16.68
N ALA A 95 8.54 9.58 -17.72
CA ALA A 95 9.03 10.33 -18.87
C ALA A 95 9.45 11.78 -18.51
N ASN A 96 8.73 12.43 -17.59
CA ASN A 96 8.95 13.85 -17.27
C ASN A 96 9.93 14.06 -16.12
N TYR A 97 9.99 13.13 -15.17
CA TYR A 97 10.72 13.28 -13.91
C TYR A 97 11.73 12.14 -13.67
N GLY A 98 11.84 11.18 -14.59
CA GLY A 98 12.79 10.06 -14.51
C GLY A 98 12.41 8.98 -13.48
N ARG A 99 11.18 9.02 -12.95
CA ARG A 99 10.70 8.10 -11.92
C ARG A 99 9.21 7.85 -12.01
N ASP A 100 8.84 6.58 -11.88
CA ASP A 100 7.46 6.12 -11.80
C ASP A 100 6.94 6.12 -10.35
N PHE A 101 5.67 5.77 -10.13
CA PHE A 101 5.11 5.76 -8.78
C PHE A 101 5.77 4.73 -7.85
N GLY A 102 6.18 3.57 -8.40
CA GLY A 102 6.90 2.55 -7.63
C GLY A 102 8.20 3.12 -7.06
N SER A 103 8.97 3.79 -7.92
CA SER A 103 10.23 4.43 -7.55
C SER A 103 10.02 5.56 -6.54
N MET A 104 9.00 6.41 -6.74
CA MET A 104 8.67 7.50 -5.80
C MET A 104 8.28 7.03 -4.40
N VAL A 105 7.68 5.85 -4.27
CA VAL A 105 7.24 5.29 -2.98
C VAL A 105 8.33 4.42 -2.33
N PHE A 106 8.95 3.50 -3.07
CA PHE A 106 9.84 2.48 -2.51
C PHE A 106 11.33 2.79 -2.58
N THR A 107 11.76 3.76 -3.40
CA THR A 107 13.19 4.07 -3.57
C THR A 107 13.49 5.42 -2.90
N THR A 108 13.97 5.29 -1.66
CA THR A 108 14.48 6.26 -0.65
C THR A 108 14.50 7.77 -0.92
N ASP A 109 14.21 8.48 0.18
CA ASP A 109 14.56 9.87 0.54
C ASP A 109 14.15 10.93 -0.45
N VAL A 110 12.88 11.34 -0.37
CA VAL A 110 12.40 12.45 -1.19
C VAL A 110 11.70 13.49 -0.33
N GLU A 111 12.42 14.61 -0.16
CA GLU A 111 11.91 15.87 0.35
C GLU A 111 10.57 16.20 -0.34
N TRP A 112 9.55 16.45 0.48
CA TRP A 112 8.36 17.19 0.07
C TRP A 112 8.81 18.42 -0.73
N GLY A 113 8.51 18.46 -2.03
CA GLY A 113 8.89 19.58 -2.92
C GLY A 113 9.70 19.18 -4.16
N SER A 114 10.18 17.95 -4.27
CA SER A 114 10.88 17.48 -5.48
C SER A 114 9.98 17.28 -6.71
N ASP A 115 10.58 17.37 -7.90
CA ASP A 115 9.89 17.28 -9.19
C ASP A 115 9.15 15.95 -9.39
N GLY A 116 7.82 15.98 -9.49
CA GLY A 116 6.97 14.81 -9.67
C GLY A 116 6.18 14.39 -8.42
N TYR A 117 6.47 14.92 -7.23
CA TYR A 117 5.68 14.61 -6.03
C TYR A 117 4.24 15.15 -6.14
N GLY A 118 4.04 16.29 -6.81
CA GLY A 118 2.71 16.80 -7.13
C GLY A 118 1.89 15.82 -7.98
N ARG A 119 2.55 15.01 -8.83
CA ARG A 119 1.88 13.96 -9.62
C ARG A 119 1.47 12.78 -8.75
N LEU A 120 2.30 12.39 -7.78
CA LEU A 120 1.94 11.35 -6.81
C LEU A 120 0.76 11.80 -5.95
N PHE A 121 0.76 13.06 -5.49
CA PHE A 121 -0.36 13.64 -4.75
C PHE A 121 -1.65 13.65 -5.58
N GLU A 122 -1.60 14.09 -6.85
CA GLU A 122 -2.74 14.00 -7.77
C GLU A 122 -3.25 12.56 -7.88
N ALA A 123 -2.34 11.59 -8.04
CA ALA A 123 -2.69 10.18 -8.16
C ALA A 123 -3.35 9.62 -6.88
N ARG A 124 -2.91 10.03 -5.68
CA ARG A 124 -3.57 9.68 -4.40
C ARG A 124 -5.01 10.14 -4.39
N SER A 125 -5.23 11.42 -4.68
CA SER A 125 -6.58 11.99 -4.73
C SER A 125 -7.45 11.33 -5.78
N GLN A 126 -6.90 11.00 -6.96
CA GLN A 126 -7.64 10.27 -7.99
C GLN A 126 -8.02 8.86 -7.52
N LEU A 127 -7.10 8.11 -6.90
CA LEU A 127 -7.39 6.76 -6.41
C LEU A 127 -8.48 6.78 -5.33
N GLU A 128 -8.35 7.64 -4.32
CA GLU A 128 -9.32 7.71 -3.20
C GLU A 128 -10.71 8.24 -3.65
N ALA A 129 -10.77 9.03 -4.73
CA ALA A 129 -12.03 9.54 -5.26
C ALA A 129 -12.83 8.56 -6.15
N HIS A 130 -12.26 7.40 -6.50
CA HIS A 130 -12.88 6.45 -7.42
C HIS A 130 -13.00 5.05 -6.80
N PRO A 131 -13.98 4.24 -7.24
CA PRO A 131 -14.13 2.87 -6.74
C PRO A 131 -12.85 2.04 -6.89
N PHE A 132 -12.55 1.29 -5.83
CA PHE A 132 -11.57 0.22 -5.83
C PHE A 132 -12.32 -1.12 -5.94
N ASP A 133 -12.17 -1.78 -7.08
CA ASP A 133 -12.91 -3.00 -7.43
C ASP A 133 -12.30 -4.25 -6.74
N GLY A 134 -11.03 -4.17 -6.35
CA GLY A 134 -10.37 -5.17 -5.53
C GLY A 134 -10.79 -5.12 -4.05
N GLN A 135 -10.22 -6.02 -3.26
CA GLN A 135 -10.32 -6.00 -1.81
C GLN A 135 -8.96 -5.64 -1.20
N VAL A 136 -9.00 -4.83 -0.13
CA VAL A 136 -7.83 -4.50 0.69
C VAL A 136 -8.04 -5.03 2.10
N THR A 137 -7.05 -5.74 2.64
CA THR A 137 -7.09 -6.20 4.02
C THR A 137 -5.84 -5.80 4.77
N VAL A 138 -5.97 -5.31 6.00
CA VAL A 138 -4.85 -5.09 6.92
C VAL A 138 -4.99 -6.03 8.10
N THR A 139 -3.97 -6.87 8.34
CA THR A 139 -3.83 -7.64 9.57
C THR A 139 -2.87 -6.91 10.50
N LEU A 140 -3.37 -6.37 11.60
CA LEU A 140 -2.59 -5.79 12.68
C LEU A 140 -2.05 -6.90 13.57
N THR A 141 -0.82 -6.76 14.01
CA THR A 141 -0.18 -7.68 14.97
C THR A 141 -0.02 -6.97 16.32
N PRO A 142 0.34 -7.70 17.40
CA PRO A 142 0.70 -7.09 18.68
C PRO A 142 1.89 -6.11 18.59
N GLY A 143 2.68 -6.15 17.52
CA GLY A 143 3.78 -5.21 17.28
C GLY A 143 3.35 -3.86 16.72
N ALA A 144 2.07 -3.66 16.36
CA ALA A 144 1.59 -2.38 15.86
C ALA A 144 1.39 -1.38 16.99
N THR A 145 1.80 -0.12 16.78
CA THR A 145 1.49 0.97 17.70
C THR A 145 0.05 1.47 17.49
N ASP A 146 -0.48 2.21 18.48
CA ASP A 146 -1.80 2.85 18.35
C ASP A 146 -1.84 3.85 17.20
N GLU A 147 -0.76 4.59 16.99
CA GLU A 147 -0.59 5.57 15.91
C GLU A 147 -0.63 4.87 14.54
N GLN A 148 0.15 3.81 14.35
CA GLN A 148 0.14 3.01 13.12
C GLN A 148 -1.25 2.41 12.87
N THR A 149 -1.90 1.91 13.93
CA THR A 149 -3.24 1.33 13.85
C THR A 149 -4.27 2.36 13.41
N ALA A 150 -4.27 3.54 14.03
CA ALA A 150 -5.18 4.63 13.70
C ALA A 150 -4.98 5.10 12.25
N ALA A 151 -3.73 5.36 11.86
CA ALA A 151 -3.37 5.79 10.52
C ALA A 151 -3.76 4.78 9.42
N LEU A 152 -3.51 3.48 9.64
CA LEU A 152 -3.90 2.44 8.68
C LEU A 152 -5.42 2.37 8.52
N ARG A 153 -6.17 2.50 9.62
CA ARG A 153 -7.65 2.52 9.59
C ARG A 153 -8.18 3.74 8.87
N GLU A 154 -7.70 4.92 9.24
CA GLU A 154 -8.12 6.17 8.61
C GLU A 154 -7.82 6.17 7.11
N ASN A 155 -6.65 5.65 6.71
CA ASN A 155 -6.35 5.55 5.29
C ASN A 155 -7.26 4.53 4.58
N LEU A 156 -7.59 3.39 5.20
CA LEU A 156 -8.55 2.43 4.63
C LEU A 156 -9.95 3.03 4.48
N ASP A 157 -10.39 3.88 5.40
CA ASP A 157 -11.71 4.53 5.35
C ASP A 157 -11.83 5.49 4.14
N ARG A 158 -10.70 5.95 3.59
CA ARG A 158 -10.66 6.74 2.34
C ARG A 158 -10.72 5.89 1.06
N ILE A 159 -10.56 4.57 1.16
CA ILE A 159 -10.63 3.69 0.00
C ILE A 159 -12.10 3.33 -0.27
N ALA A 160 -12.62 3.80 -1.41
CA ALA A 160 -13.97 3.50 -1.85
C ALA A 160 -14.09 2.06 -2.40
N GLY A 161 -13.96 1.06 -1.53
CA GLY A 161 -14.05 -0.35 -1.91
C GLY A 161 -14.08 -1.29 -0.70
N PRO A 162 -14.13 -2.61 -0.94
CA PRO A 162 -14.07 -3.60 0.13
C PRO A 162 -12.77 -3.52 0.95
N THR A 163 -12.84 -2.97 2.15
CA THR A 163 -11.73 -2.95 3.11
C THR A 163 -12.04 -3.80 4.35
N ARG A 164 -11.02 -4.44 4.93
CA ARG A 164 -11.14 -5.16 6.20
C ARG A 164 -9.91 -4.98 7.07
N VAL A 165 -10.13 -4.90 8.38
CA VAL A 165 -9.06 -4.95 9.36
C VAL A 165 -9.22 -6.17 10.24
N TYR A 166 -8.15 -6.94 10.36
CA TYR A 166 -8.03 -8.08 11.25
C TYR A 166 -7.03 -7.74 12.35
N VAL A 167 -7.27 -8.23 13.55
CA VAL A 167 -6.30 -8.15 14.65
C VAL A 167 -5.84 -9.57 14.92
N SER A 168 -4.55 -9.83 14.73
CA SER A 168 -3.95 -11.10 15.16
C SER A 168 -3.97 -11.13 16.67
N ALA A 169 -4.55 -12.18 17.25
CA ALA A 169 -4.38 -12.44 18.66
C ALA A 169 -2.89 -12.68 18.94
N GLU A 170 -2.42 -12.30 20.13
CA GLU A 170 -1.19 -12.86 20.68
C GLU A 170 -1.35 -14.38 20.65
N ASN A 171 -0.35 -15.10 20.13
CA ASN A 171 -0.31 -16.55 20.30
C ASN A 171 -0.22 -16.78 21.81
N GLY A 172 -1.36 -17.09 22.44
CA GLY A 172 -1.41 -17.44 23.85
C GLY A 172 -0.56 -18.69 24.06
N GLU A 173 0.53 -18.53 24.80
CA GLU A 173 1.15 -19.63 25.56
C GLU A 173 0.27 -20.00 26.76
#